data_AF-A0A9W6XUI0-F1
#
_entry.id   AF-A0A9W6XUI0-F1
#
_cell.length_a   1.000
_cell.length_b   1.000
_cell.length_c   1.000
_cell.angle_alpha   90.00
_cell.angle_beta   90.00
_cell.angle_gamma   90.00
#
_symmetry.space_group_name_H-M   'P 1'
#
loop_
_entity.id
_entity.type
_entity.pdbx_description
1 polymer ?
#
loop_
_entity_poly.entity_id
_entity_poly.type
_entity_poly.pdbx_seq_one_letter_code
_entity_poly.pdbx_strand_id
1 'polypeptide(L)'
;MWLQNRNTVSGEASLQKQKASWQWALTSNRCCVPAAMTRTKRKWTREEIQEALRQNARVNATPAALEETTEKRKRQRRRANKKRNLLKELEALSVAETEVVVLAANTVHIQTIPQDPTTLEQEGKQEEDDPAEHQRLFDAAYAAGLRQAAPETDPHVTNALSDDRAAAKRARNAEQQRARRANMTASQTERRRAKDRERQRARRAQMTEEQRGAIRHTEGLRQQLRRAQQTPLASDAEREQNREQRQTLRHTQTHAAQNVSRESDRDRHAASRADRSTTEVNVEREQNRATSHYGVPVMPSLEVARRI
;
A
#
# COMPACT_ATOMS: atom_id res chain seq x y z
N MET A 1 -29.71 46.52 -47.44
CA MET A 1 -29.22 47.84 -46.97
C MET A 1 -29.87 48.12 -45.62
N TRP A 2 -29.12 48.02 -44.52
CA TRP A 2 -29.30 48.72 -43.23
C TRP A 2 -28.18 48.21 -42.31
N LEU A 3 -27.04 48.89 -42.40
CA LEU A 3 -25.93 48.84 -41.46
C LEU A 3 -26.05 50.14 -40.65
N GLN A 4 -26.18 50.10 -39.33
CA GLN A 4 -25.53 51.07 -38.42
C GLN A 4 -25.82 50.81 -36.94
N ASN A 5 -24.76 51.08 -36.16
CA ASN A 5 -24.70 51.40 -34.72
C ASN A 5 -24.86 50.28 -33.67
N ARG A 6 -23.73 49.64 -33.36
CA ARG A 6 -23.49 48.88 -32.13
C ARG A 6 -22.20 49.24 -31.38
N ASN A 7 -21.67 50.46 -31.57
CA ASN A 7 -20.42 50.89 -30.93
C ASN A 7 -20.61 52.13 -30.05
N THR A 8 -21.29 52.00 -28.91
CA THR A 8 -21.19 53.01 -27.83
C THR A 8 -21.37 52.44 -26.40
N VAL A 9 -21.85 51.21 -26.20
CA VAL A 9 -22.21 50.72 -24.85
C VAL A 9 -21.06 50.02 -24.10
N SER A 10 -19.94 49.69 -24.76
CA SER A 10 -18.84 48.95 -24.10
C SER A 10 -17.82 49.80 -23.33
N GLY A 11 -17.85 51.13 -23.47
CA GLY A 11 -16.90 52.04 -22.82
C GLY A 11 -17.27 52.37 -21.36
N GLU A 12 -18.56 52.58 -21.08
CA GLU A 12 -19.02 53.01 -19.75
C GLU A 12 -18.96 51.87 -18.72
N ALA A 13 -19.24 50.63 -19.14
CA ALA A 13 -19.15 49.45 -18.28
C ALA A 13 -17.70 49.13 -17.83
N SER A 14 -16.69 49.59 -18.59
CA SER A 14 -15.27 49.43 -18.25
C SER A 14 -14.83 50.42 -17.18
N LEU A 15 -15.25 51.68 -17.30
CA LEU A 15 -14.96 52.73 -16.32
C LEU A 15 -15.66 52.52 -14.97
N GLN A 16 -16.87 51.94 -14.98
CA GLN A 16 -17.57 51.59 -13.74
C GLN A 16 -16.91 50.42 -12.98
N LYS A 17 -16.38 49.42 -13.70
CA LYS A 17 -15.63 48.31 -13.09
C LYS A 17 -14.30 48.77 -12.51
N GLN A 18 -13.60 49.70 -13.17
CA GLN A 18 -12.38 50.28 -12.61
C GLN A 18 -12.66 51.14 -11.37
N LYS A 19 -13.70 51.99 -11.37
CA LYS A 19 -14.07 52.78 -10.18
C LYS A 19 -14.47 51.90 -8.98
N ALA A 20 -15.17 50.79 -9.21
CA ALA A 20 -15.52 49.83 -8.15
C ALA A 20 -14.28 49.12 -7.57
N SER A 21 -13.27 48.83 -8.40
CA SER A 21 -12.01 48.22 -7.96
C SER A 21 -11.17 49.19 -7.11
N TRP A 22 -11.18 50.49 -7.41
CA TRP A 22 -10.47 51.49 -6.60
C TRP A 22 -11.21 51.81 -5.28
N GLN A 23 -12.54 51.77 -5.27
CA GLN A 23 -13.32 51.96 -4.02
C GLN A 23 -13.20 50.79 -3.04
N TRP A 24 -13.09 49.54 -3.51
CA TRP A 24 -12.79 48.40 -2.64
C TRP A 24 -11.37 48.46 -2.04
N ALA A 25 -10.40 48.98 -2.77
CA ALA A 25 -9.04 49.14 -2.26
C ALA A 25 -8.92 50.23 -1.17
N LEU A 26 -9.78 51.26 -1.20
CA LEU A 26 -9.76 52.36 -0.24
C LEU A 26 -10.61 52.10 1.02
N THR A 27 -11.56 51.17 0.98
CA THR A 27 -12.41 50.81 2.13
C THR A 27 -11.93 49.58 2.89
N SER A 28 -10.98 48.82 2.37
CA SER A 28 -10.34 47.69 3.06
C SER A 28 -9.16 48.09 3.97
N ASN A 29 -8.91 49.40 4.16
CA ASN A 29 -7.79 49.93 4.96
C ASN A 29 -8.24 50.66 6.24
N ARG A 30 -9.38 50.29 6.82
CA ARG A 30 -9.80 50.76 8.15
C ARG A 30 -10.26 49.61 9.05
N CYS A 31 -9.30 48.77 9.41
CA CYS A 31 -9.30 48.12 10.72
C CYS A 31 -7.89 48.30 11.30
N CYS A 32 -7.72 49.40 12.02
CA CYS A 32 -6.60 49.60 12.93
C CYS A 32 -6.63 48.48 13.98
N VAL A 33 -5.86 47.42 13.75
CA VAL A 33 -5.45 46.50 14.81
C VAL A 33 -4.17 47.11 15.40
N PRO A 34 -4.13 47.43 16.71
CA PRO A 34 -2.96 48.02 17.32
C PRO A 34 -1.78 47.07 17.20
N ALA A 35 -0.64 47.64 16.83
CA ALA A 35 0.72 47.11 16.91
C ALA A 35 0.78 45.63 17.27
N ALA A 36 0.88 44.78 16.23
CA ALA A 36 1.38 43.44 16.40
C ALA A 36 2.74 43.54 17.08
N MET A 37 2.78 43.35 18.41
CA MET A 37 3.97 42.85 19.07
C MET A 37 4.39 41.67 18.20
N THR A 38 5.54 41.80 17.55
CA THR A 38 6.22 40.68 16.92
C THR A 38 6.50 39.71 18.05
N ARG A 39 5.54 38.82 18.31
CA ARG A 39 5.71 37.65 19.16
C ARG A 39 6.73 36.83 18.41
N THR A 40 8.01 37.11 18.68
CA THR A 40 9.12 36.23 18.39
C THR A 40 8.60 34.85 18.76
N LYS A 41 8.52 33.97 17.77
CA LYS A 41 8.11 32.58 18.00
C LYS A 41 9.18 32.00 18.91
N ARG A 42 8.99 32.14 20.23
CA ARG A 42 9.89 31.61 21.24
C ARG A 42 10.03 30.14 20.90
N LYS A 43 11.24 29.72 20.54
CA LYS A 43 11.56 28.32 20.28
C LYS A 43 11.25 27.61 21.60
N TRP A 44 10.30 26.69 21.57
CA TRP A 44 9.95 25.93 22.77
C TRP A 44 11.18 25.18 23.26
N THR A 45 11.43 25.23 24.57
CA THR A 45 12.54 24.48 25.14
C THR A 45 12.23 22.98 25.12
N ARG A 46 13.26 22.15 25.19
CA ARG A 46 13.13 20.69 25.19
C ARG A 46 12.17 20.20 26.28
N GLU A 47 12.21 20.81 27.46
CA GLU A 47 11.33 20.51 28.60
C GLU A 47 9.88 20.91 28.34
N GLU A 48 9.64 22.10 27.77
CA GLU A 48 8.31 22.59 27.38
C GLU A 48 7.64 21.65 26.35
N ILE A 49 8.42 21.11 25.40
CA ILE A 49 7.93 20.15 24.40
C ILE A 49 7.59 18.80 25.03
N GLN A 50 8.41 18.30 25.94
CA GLN A 50 8.14 17.04 26.66
C GLN A 50 6.91 17.16 27.57
N GLU A 51 6.75 18.27 28.26
CA GLU A 51 5.58 18.53 29.08
C GLU A 51 4.30 18.64 28.25
N ALA A 52 4.36 19.31 27.09
CA ALA A 52 3.25 19.36 26.15
C ALA A 52 2.86 17.99 25.59
N LEU A 53 3.82 17.07 25.42
CA LEU A 53 3.55 15.68 25.04
C LEU A 53 2.86 14.90 26.18
N ARG A 54 3.26 15.12 27.44
CA ARG A 54 2.60 14.52 28.62
C ARG A 54 1.18 15.05 28.81
N GLN A 55 0.97 16.36 28.65
CA GLN A 55 -0.37 16.96 28.71
C GLN A 55 -1.27 16.45 27.56
N ASN A 56 -0.74 16.29 26.35
CA ASN A 56 -1.46 15.63 25.26
C ASN A 56 -1.83 14.18 25.59
N ALA A 57 -0.95 13.41 26.25
CA ALA A 57 -1.25 12.06 26.68
C ALA A 57 -2.41 12.03 27.70
N ARG A 58 -2.42 12.96 28.67
CA ARG A 58 -3.51 13.12 29.65
C ARG A 58 -4.84 13.49 28.99
N VAL A 59 -4.87 14.47 28.09
CA VAL A 59 -6.08 14.91 27.36
C VAL A 59 -6.59 13.86 26.36
N ASN A 60 -5.73 12.92 25.94
CA ASN A 60 -6.13 11.79 25.11
C ASN A 60 -6.70 10.61 25.90
N ALA A 61 -6.39 10.51 27.20
CA ALA A 61 -6.93 9.47 28.09
C ALA A 61 -8.37 9.75 28.54
N THR A 62 -8.85 10.99 28.42
CA THR A 62 -10.23 11.35 28.74
C THR A 62 -11.17 10.97 27.58
N PRO A 63 -12.06 9.98 27.73
CA PRO A 63 -13.07 9.69 26.73
C PRO A 63 -14.03 10.87 26.64
N ALA A 64 -14.16 11.48 25.45
CA ALA A 64 -15.25 12.41 25.20
C ALA A 64 -16.54 11.60 25.00
N ALA A 65 -17.66 12.15 25.49
CA ALA A 65 -19.00 11.61 25.32
C ALA A 65 -19.30 11.27 23.84
N LEU A 66 -20.31 10.43 23.60
CA LEU A 66 -20.72 9.86 22.30
C LEU A 66 -20.62 10.84 21.11
N GLU A 67 -19.41 10.95 20.54
CA GLU A 67 -19.10 11.74 19.35
C GLU A 67 -19.42 10.94 18.08
N GLU A 68 -19.94 11.62 17.07
CA GLU A 68 -20.13 11.08 15.72
C GLU A 68 -18.80 10.54 15.16
N THR A 69 -18.84 9.38 14.48
CA THR A 69 -17.62 8.65 14.07
C THR A 69 -16.68 9.46 13.16
N THR A 70 -17.24 10.39 12.39
CA THR A 70 -16.55 11.31 11.48
C THR A 70 -15.79 12.40 12.23
N GLU A 71 -16.41 12.99 13.25
CA GLU A 71 -15.83 14.01 14.12
C GLU A 71 -14.74 13.44 15.02
N LYS A 72 -14.97 12.25 15.58
CA LYS A 72 -13.97 11.48 16.32
C LYS A 72 -12.71 11.25 15.50
N ARG A 73 -12.86 10.88 14.22
CA ARG A 73 -11.73 10.68 13.29
C ARG A 73 -11.00 11.98 12.99
N LYS A 74 -11.73 13.09 12.79
CA LYS A 74 -11.14 14.43 12.54
C LYS A 74 -10.35 14.92 13.76
N ARG A 75 -10.89 14.73 14.97
CA ARG A 75 -10.24 15.05 16.24
C ARG A 75 -8.98 14.21 16.48
N GLN A 76 -9.05 12.90 16.23
CA GLN A 76 -7.88 12.01 16.31
C GLN A 76 -6.78 12.41 15.31
N ARG A 77 -7.14 12.81 14.08
CA ARG A 77 -6.17 13.26 13.08
C ARG A 77 -5.47 14.56 13.50
N ARG A 78 -6.20 15.52 14.07
CA ARG A 78 -5.64 16.76 14.62
C ARG A 78 -4.66 16.47 15.76
N ARG A 79 -5.03 15.57 16.68
CA ARG A 79 -4.18 15.12 17.79
C ARG A 79 -2.91 14.43 17.32
N ALA A 80 -3.02 13.51 16.36
CA ALA A 80 -1.89 12.79 15.78
C ALA A 80 -0.91 13.74 15.06
N ASN A 81 -1.43 14.71 14.31
CA ASN A 81 -0.61 15.73 13.67
C ASN A 81 0.12 16.61 14.69
N LYS A 82 -0.58 17.07 15.74
CA LYS A 82 0.04 17.87 16.82
C LYS A 82 1.17 17.11 17.52
N LYS A 83 0.95 15.82 17.85
CA LYS A 83 2.00 14.95 18.42
C LYS A 83 3.19 14.79 17.47
N ARG A 84 2.94 14.56 16.17
CA ARG A 84 4.00 14.41 15.17
C ARG A 84 4.84 15.68 15.03
N ASN A 85 4.21 16.85 15.07
CA ASN A 85 4.94 18.12 14.99
C ASN A 85 5.81 18.34 16.23
N LEU A 86 5.30 18.08 17.44
CA LEU A 86 6.09 18.19 18.68
C LEU A 86 7.27 17.21 18.71
N LEU A 87 7.09 15.99 18.22
CA LEU A 87 8.20 15.01 18.13
C LEU A 87 9.27 15.44 17.14
N LYS A 88 8.89 16.05 16.01
CA LYS A 88 9.85 16.61 15.04
C LYS A 88 10.65 17.77 15.63
N GLU A 89 10.02 18.64 16.41
CA GLU A 89 10.72 19.74 17.08
C GLU A 89 11.69 19.22 18.15
N LEU A 90 11.31 18.18 18.90
CA LEU A 90 12.21 17.52 19.85
C LEU A 90 13.40 16.86 19.16
N GLU A 91 13.17 16.19 18.04
CA GLU A 91 14.22 15.58 17.22
C GLU A 91 15.17 16.65 16.66
N ALA A 92 14.62 17.76 16.14
CA ALA A 92 15.42 18.88 15.65
C ALA A 92 16.29 19.52 16.74
N LEU A 93 15.78 19.65 17.97
CA LEU A 93 16.57 20.12 19.10
C LEU A 93 17.65 19.10 19.52
N SER A 94 17.36 17.80 19.47
CA SER A 94 18.36 16.77 19.79
C SER A 94 19.51 16.73 18.79
N VAL A 95 19.24 16.94 17.50
CA VAL A 95 20.28 17.02 16.46
C VAL A 95 21.13 18.29 16.64
N ALA A 96 20.49 19.43 16.94
CA ALA A 96 21.20 20.68 17.23
C ALA A 96 22.10 20.57 18.48
N GLU A 97 21.66 19.87 19.52
CA GLU A 97 22.49 19.59 20.70
C GLU A 97 23.69 18.70 20.35
N THR A 98 23.53 17.69 19.48
CA THR A 98 24.66 16.85 19.04
C THR A 98 25.65 17.58 18.13
N GLU A 99 25.20 18.51 17.28
CA GLU A 99 26.07 19.31 16.43
C GLU A 99 26.96 20.25 17.27
N VAL A 100 26.43 20.81 18.36
CA VAL A 100 27.20 21.61 19.32
C VAL A 100 28.24 20.76 20.06
N VAL A 101 27.90 19.52 20.43
CA VAL A 101 28.83 18.61 21.12
C VAL A 101 29.95 18.12 20.20
N VAL A 102 29.66 17.85 18.92
CA VAL A 102 30.69 17.44 17.94
C VAL A 102 31.65 18.61 17.62
N LEU A 103 31.13 19.84 17.53
CA LEU A 103 31.97 21.03 17.39
C LEU A 103 32.86 21.26 18.62
N ALA A 104 32.32 21.07 19.84
CA ALA A 104 33.09 21.17 21.08
C ALA A 104 34.17 20.06 21.21
N ALA A 105 33.87 18.83 20.80
CA ALA A 105 34.82 17.72 20.83
C ALA A 105 35.97 17.90 19.83
N ASN A 106 35.71 18.47 18.66
CA ASN A 106 36.74 18.76 17.65
C ASN A 106 37.69 19.89 18.09
N THR A 107 37.23 20.87 18.89
CA THR A 107 38.11 21.88 19.51
C THR A 107 38.99 21.33 20.62
N VAL A 108 38.56 20.30 21.35
CA VAL A 108 39.34 19.69 22.44
C VAL A 108 40.39 18.70 21.92
N HIS A 109 40.11 17.99 20.81
CA HIS A 109 41.05 17.01 20.25
C HIS A 109 42.34 17.62 19.66
N ILE A 110 42.36 18.94 19.39
CA ILE A 110 43.58 19.65 18.93
C ILE A 110 44.51 20.01 20.11
N GLN A 111 44.03 20.02 21.37
CA GLN A 111 44.83 20.50 22.52
C GLN A 111 45.42 19.41 23.41
N THR A 112 45.20 18.13 23.14
CA THR A 112 45.76 17.03 23.96
C THR A 112 46.36 15.93 23.10
N ILE A 113 47.58 16.16 22.62
CA ILE A 113 48.54 15.11 22.32
C ILE A 113 49.67 15.24 23.35
N PRO A 114 49.79 14.36 24.35
CA PRO A 114 50.97 14.27 25.18
C PRO A 114 51.98 13.34 24.50
N GLN A 115 53.18 13.85 24.19
CA GLN A 115 54.33 13.02 23.86
C GLN A 115 55.53 13.47 24.69
N ASP A 116 56.07 12.52 25.44
CA ASP A 116 57.48 12.37 25.78
C ASP A 116 57.72 10.85 25.87
N PRO A 117 58.92 10.30 25.55
CA PRO A 117 60.21 10.91 25.87
C PRO A 117 61.32 10.73 24.80
N THR A 118 62.52 11.18 25.19
CA THR A 118 63.89 10.85 24.74
C THR A 118 64.55 11.70 23.64
N THR A 119 65.37 12.65 24.10
CA THR A 119 66.72 13.04 23.65
C THR A 119 67.16 12.64 22.24
N LEU A 120 67.27 13.64 21.37
CA LEU A 120 68.39 13.80 20.44
C LEU A 120 68.53 15.29 20.09
N GLU A 121 69.76 15.67 19.81
CA GLU A 121 70.28 17.02 19.79
C GLU A 121 69.78 17.88 18.62
N GLN A 122 70.19 19.16 18.70
CA GLN A 122 70.47 20.09 17.60
C GLN A 122 69.40 21.11 17.19
N GLU A 123 69.69 22.33 17.66
CA GLU A 123 69.84 23.56 16.88
C GLU A 123 68.62 24.11 16.13
N GLY A 124 68.16 25.25 16.61
CA GLY A 124 67.07 26.01 16.03
C GLY A 124 67.36 26.51 14.62
N LYS A 125 66.35 26.37 13.76
CA LYS A 125 65.94 27.40 12.80
C LYS A 125 64.42 27.41 12.80
N GLN A 126 63.86 28.50 13.29
CA GLN A 126 62.45 28.84 13.09
C GLN A 126 62.31 29.18 11.60
N GLU A 127 61.88 28.19 10.82
CA GLU A 127 61.51 28.40 9.42
C GLU A 127 60.22 29.21 9.43
N GLU A 128 60.28 30.42 8.87
CA GLU A 128 59.10 31.26 8.66
C GLU A 128 58.15 30.52 7.72
N ASP A 129 57.09 29.97 8.30
CA ASP A 129 55.99 29.32 7.58
C ASP A 129 55.28 30.39 6.74
N ASP A 130 55.74 30.57 5.50
CA ASP A 130 55.17 31.54 4.55
C ASP A 130 53.79 31.01 4.14
N PRO A 131 52.68 31.66 4.57
CA PRO A 131 51.33 31.12 4.40
C PRO A 131 50.95 30.92 2.93
N ALA A 132 51.67 31.59 2.01
CA ALA A 132 51.52 31.42 0.58
C ALA A 132 51.99 30.04 0.08
N GLU A 133 53.03 29.45 0.66
CA GLU A 133 53.50 28.11 0.28
C GLU A 133 52.56 27.02 0.80
N HIS A 134 52.06 27.17 2.02
CA HIS A 134 51.05 26.26 2.56
C HIS A 134 49.76 26.27 1.73
N GLN A 135 49.31 27.44 1.26
CA GLN A 135 48.17 27.55 0.36
C GLN A 135 48.44 26.88 -1.00
N ARG A 136 49.65 27.01 -1.55
CA ARG A 136 50.04 26.34 -2.80
C ARG A 136 50.09 24.83 -2.67
N LEU A 137 50.58 24.31 -1.54
CA LEU A 137 50.57 22.87 -1.25
C LEU A 137 49.15 22.35 -1.08
N PHE A 138 48.28 23.12 -0.43
CA PHE A 138 46.85 22.80 -0.31
C PHE A 138 46.16 22.78 -1.68
N ASP A 139 46.39 23.77 -2.52
CA ASP A 139 45.82 23.86 -3.87
C ASP A 139 46.35 22.75 -4.78
N ALA A 140 47.63 22.39 -4.66
CA ALA A 140 48.24 21.29 -5.39
C ALA A 140 47.66 19.92 -4.95
N ALA A 141 47.46 19.71 -3.65
CA ALA A 141 46.83 18.51 -3.12
C ALA A 141 45.35 18.42 -3.53
N TYR A 142 44.64 19.55 -3.56
CA TYR A 142 43.26 19.64 -4.03
C TYR A 142 43.12 19.33 -5.53
N ALA A 143 44.04 19.87 -6.35
CA ALA A 143 44.10 19.58 -7.78
C ALA A 143 44.49 18.11 -8.07
N ALA A 144 45.37 17.52 -7.25
CA ALA A 144 45.72 16.11 -7.34
C ALA A 144 44.54 15.20 -6.94
N GLY A 145 43.77 15.57 -5.91
CA GLY A 145 42.54 14.87 -5.50
C GLY A 145 41.44 14.93 -6.57
N LEU A 146 41.31 16.04 -7.29
CA LEU A 146 40.37 16.17 -8.41
C LEU A 146 40.75 15.30 -9.62
N ARG A 147 42.05 15.08 -9.89
CA ARG A 147 42.48 14.16 -10.96
C ARG A 147 42.22 12.69 -10.62
N GLN A 148 42.18 12.32 -9.34
CA GLN A 148 41.81 10.96 -8.90
C GLN A 148 40.29 10.75 -8.80
N ALA A 149 39.52 11.84 -8.72
CA ALA A 149 38.05 11.85 -8.74
C ALA A 149 37.46 12.11 -10.13
N ALA A 150 38.18 11.82 -11.20
CA ALA A 150 37.62 11.63 -12.53
C ALA A 150 37.39 10.13 -12.77
N PRO A 151 36.31 9.53 -12.24
CA PRO A 151 35.93 8.22 -12.70
C PRO A 151 35.42 8.37 -14.14
N GLU A 152 36.09 7.72 -15.08
CA GLU A 152 35.42 7.24 -16.28
C GLU A 152 34.33 6.26 -15.81
N THR A 153 33.18 6.80 -15.41
CA THR A 153 32.03 5.97 -15.03
C THR A 153 31.39 5.47 -16.31
N ASP A 154 31.71 4.24 -16.68
CA ASP A 154 30.83 3.47 -17.56
C ASP A 154 29.43 3.44 -16.93
N PRO A 155 28.39 3.91 -17.64
CA PRO A 155 27.03 4.01 -17.11
C PRO A 155 26.41 2.63 -16.78
N HIS A 156 27.07 1.53 -17.15
CA HIS A 156 26.65 0.17 -16.82
C HIS A 156 27.00 -0.24 -15.38
N VAL A 157 28.11 0.25 -14.81
CA VAL A 157 28.55 -0.14 -13.45
C VAL A 157 27.76 0.58 -12.36
N THR A 158 27.37 1.84 -12.61
CA THR A 158 26.56 2.63 -11.67
C THR A 158 25.12 2.11 -11.55
N ASN A 159 24.57 1.56 -12.64
CA ASN A 159 23.24 0.95 -12.67
C ASN A 159 23.21 -0.39 -11.92
N ALA A 160 24.22 -1.25 -12.09
CA ALA A 160 24.31 -2.53 -11.36
C ALA A 160 24.38 -2.35 -9.84
N LEU A 161 25.21 -1.41 -9.35
CA LEU A 161 25.32 -1.10 -7.92
C LEU A 161 24.03 -0.45 -7.35
N SER A 162 23.26 0.25 -8.19
CA SER A 162 21.97 0.85 -7.83
C SER A 162 20.86 -0.20 -7.72
N ASP A 163 20.81 -1.16 -8.66
CA ASP A 163 19.84 -2.26 -8.65
C ASP A 163 20.08 -3.20 -7.47
N ASP A 164 21.34 -3.49 -7.13
CA ASP A 164 21.71 -4.26 -5.94
C ASP A 164 21.32 -3.53 -4.65
N ARG A 165 21.49 -2.20 -4.61
CA ARG A 165 21.04 -1.38 -3.48
C ARG A 165 19.50 -1.35 -3.37
N ALA A 166 18.78 -1.34 -4.49
CA ALA A 166 17.33 -1.41 -4.52
C ALA A 166 16.81 -2.80 -4.12
N ALA A 167 17.49 -3.87 -4.53
CA ALA A 167 17.21 -5.24 -4.12
C ALA A 167 17.45 -5.43 -2.62
N ALA A 168 18.57 -4.95 -2.09
CA ALA A 168 18.88 -4.98 -0.66
C ALA A 168 17.83 -4.21 0.17
N LYS A 169 17.40 -3.03 -0.29
CA LYS A 169 16.30 -2.28 0.36
C LYS A 169 14.97 -3.05 0.34
N ARG A 170 14.64 -3.70 -0.79
CA ARG A 170 13.44 -4.55 -0.90
C ARG A 170 13.51 -5.74 0.06
N ALA A 171 14.65 -6.40 0.18
CA ALA A 171 14.87 -7.51 1.10
C ALA A 171 14.71 -7.07 2.56
N ARG A 172 15.36 -5.97 2.97
CA ARG A 172 15.23 -5.42 4.32
C ARG A 172 13.80 -5.00 4.66
N ASN A 173 13.10 -4.39 3.70
CA ASN A 173 11.68 -4.04 3.88
C ASN A 173 10.79 -5.29 4.00
N ALA A 174 11.06 -6.33 3.22
CA ALA A 174 10.34 -7.60 3.30
C ALA A 174 10.55 -8.27 4.67
N GLU A 175 11.77 -8.25 5.20
CA GLU A 175 12.11 -8.77 6.52
C GLU A 175 11.41 -7.98 7.63
N GLN A 176 11.50 -6.65 7.61
CA GLN A 176 10.76 -5.80 8.56
C GLN A 176 9.25 -6.05 8.48
N GLN A 177 8.71 -6.29 7.29
CA GLN A 177 7.31 -6.64 7.11
C GLN A 177 6.96 -8.03 7.66
N ARG A 178 7.86 -9.01 7.56
CA ARG A 178 7.70 -10.33 8.20
C ARG A 178 7.69 -10.19 9.72
N ALA A 179 8.65 -9.47 10.30
CA ALA A 179 8.70 -9.20 11.74
C ALA A 179 7.44 -8.48 12.23
N ARG A 180 6.99 -7.45 11.51
CA ARG A 180 5.72 -6.77 11.82
C ARG A 180 4.53 -7.71 11.75
N ARG A 181 4.47 -8.62 10.77
CA ARG A 181 3.37 -9.60 10.64
C ARG A 181 3.38 -10.63 11.76
N ALA A 182 4.56 -11.12 12.14
CA ALA A 182 4.73 -12.08 13.23
C ALA A 182 4.31 -11.48 14.58
N ASN A 183 4.59 -10.18 14.78
CA ASN A 183 4.25 -9.47 16.02
C ASN A 183 2.82 -8.87 16.02
N MET A 184 1.96 -9.18 15.03
CA MET A 184 0.57 -8.72 15.05
C MET A 184 -0.30 -9.61 15.94
N THR A 185 -1.16 -8.99 16.76
CA THR A 185 -2.18 -9.73 17.50
C THR A 185 -3.28 -10.25 16.58
N ALA A 186 -4.06 -11.24 17.03
CA ALA A 186 -5.18 -11.79 16.27
C ALA A 186 -6.20 -10.71 15.86
N SER A 187 -6.58 -9.82 16.79
CA SER A 187 -7.51 -8.71 16.52
C SER A 187 -6.95 -7.71 15.48
N GLN A 188 -5.66 -7.39 15.54
CA GLN A 188 -5.02 -6.54 14.54
C GLN A 188 -4.97 -7.20 13.17
N THR A 189 -4.67 -8.50 13.13
CA THR A 189 -4.67 -9.31 11.92
C THR A 189 -6.06 -9.35 11.29
N GLU A 190 -7.11 -9.51 12.09
CA GLU A 190 -8.49 -9.48 11.62
C GLU A 190 -8.89 -8.12 11.07
N ARG A 191 -8.60 -7.01 11.76
CA ARG A 191 -8.85 -5.66 11.26
C ARG A 191 -8.14 -5.40 9.93
N ARG A 192 -6.90 -5.88 9.79
CA ARG A 192 -6.14 -5.78 8.54
C ARG A 192 -6.80 -6.60 7.43
N ARG A 193 -7.19 -7.85 7.71
CA ARG A 193 -7.93 -8.71 6.77
C ARG A 193 -9.25 -8.07 6.33
N ALA A 194 -10.01 -7.48 7.25
CA ALA A 194 -11.27 -6.80 6.96
C ALA A 194 -11.05 -5.61 6.00
N LYS A 195 -10.04 -4.79 6.28
CA LYS A 195 -9.66 -3.66 5.41
C LYS A 195 -9.18 -4.11 4.04
N ASP A 196 -8.41 -5.20 3.96
CA ASP A 196 -7.94 -5.74 2.68
C ASP A 196 -9.10 -6.34 1.87
N ARG A 197 -10.08 -6.99 2.52
CA ARG A 197 -11.33 -7.43 1.89
C ARG A 197 -12.13 -6.25 1.34
N GLU A 198 -12.29 -5.17 2.11
CA GLU A 198 -12.98 -3.95 1.67
C GLU A 198 -12.30 -3.33 0.45
N ARG A 199 -10.97 -3.20 0.47
CA ARG A 199 -10.19 -2.72 -0.67
C ARG A 199 -10.36 -3.62 -1.89
N GLN A 200 -10.38 -4.93 -1.70
CA GLN A 200 -10.58 -5.88 -2.79
C GLN A 200 -11.99 -5.75 -3.39
N ARG A 201 -13.02 -5.56 -2.55
CA ARG A 201 -14.39 -5.29 -3.02
C ARG A 201 -14.46 -4.00 -3.83
N ALA A 202 -13.87 -2.91 -3.33
CA ALA A 202 -13.81 -1.64 -4.04
C ALA A 202 -13.07 -1.76 -5.39
N ARG A 203 -11.94 -2.46 -5.41
CA ARG A 203 -11.21 -2.75 -6.65
C ARG A 203 -12.08 -3.54 -7.63
N ARG A 204 -12.75 -4.61 -7.19
CA ARG A 204 -13.65 -5.41 -8.03
C ARG A 204 -14.79 -4.59 -8.61
N ALA A 205 -15.37 -3.69 -7.81
CA ALA A 205 -16.42 -2.78 -8.28
C ALA A 205 -15.94 -1.82 -9.37
N GLN A 206 -14.68 -1.37 -9.30
CA GLN A 206 -14.06 -0.45 -10.26
C GLN A 206 -13.46 -1.14 -11.49
N MET A 207 -13.37 -2.48 -11.51
CA MET A 207 -12.79 -3.20 -12.65
C MET A 207 -13.70 -3.13 -13.87
N THR A 208 -13.08 -2.86 -15.02
CA THR A 208 -13.72 -2.94 -16.35
C THR A 208 -13.96 -4.41 -16.74
N GLU A 209 -14.85 -4.64 -17.71
CA GLU A 209 -15.16 -6.01 -18.14
C GLU A 209 -13.98 -6.71 -18.80
N GLU A 210 -13.13 -5.98 -19.53
CA GLU A 210 -11.88 -6.50 -20.09
C GLU A 210 -10.91 -6.98 -18.99
N GLN A 211 -10.74 -6.20 -17.92
CA GLN A 211 -9.91 -6.58 -16.78
C GLN A 211 -10.47 -7.82 -16.08
N ARG A 212 -11.80 -7.91 -15.93
CA ARG A 212 -12.46 -9.11 -15.39
C ARG A 212 -12.24 -10.32 -16.28
N GLY A 213 -12.34 -10.16 -17.61
CA GLY A 213 -12.05 -11.19 -18.59
C GLY A 213 -10.61 -11.71 -18.48
N ALA A 214 -9.63 -10.80 -18.43
CA ALA A 214 -8.22 -11.16 -18.27
C ALA A 214 -7.97 -11.92 -16.95
N ILE A 215 -8.57 -11.47 -15.84
CA ILE A 215 -8.46 -12.17 -14.55
C ILE A 215 -9.06 -13.58 -14.64
N ARG A 216 -10.29 -13.73 -15.16
CA ARG A 216 -10.94 -15.04 -15.33
C ARG A 216 -10.09 -15.98 -16.19
N HIS A 217 -9.49 -15.47 -17.27
CA HIS A 217 -8.59 -16.24 -18.12
C HIS A 217 -7.35 -16.72 -17.36
N THR A 218 -6.65 -15.82 -16.66
CA THR A 218 -5.47 -16.19 -15.86
C THR A 218 -5.81 -17.14 -14.71
N GLU A 219 -6.97 -16.97 -14.08
CA GLU A 219 -7.46 -17.88 -13.03
C GLU A 219 -7.79 -19.26 -13.61
N GLY A 220 -8.40 -19.32 -14.81
CA GLY A 220 -8.63 -20.55 -15.55
C GLY A 220 -7.35 -21.32 -15.84
N LEU A 221 -6.33 -20.64 -16.37
CA LEU A 221 -5.01 -21.25 -16.63
C LEU A 221 -4.35 -21.75 -15.33
N ARG A 222 -4.40 -20.96 -14.25
CA ARG A 222 -3.88 -21.40 -12.95
C ARG A 222 -4.64 -22.60 -12.39
N GLN A 223 -5.95 -22.67 -12.60
CA GLN A 223 -6.76 -23.81 -12.17
C GLN A 223 -6.41 -25.06 -12.96
N GLN A 224 -6.19 -24.94 -14.27
CA GLN A 224 -5.74 -26.06 -15.11
C GLN A 224 -4.36 -26.56 -14.66
N LEU A 225 -3.40 -25.66 -14.44
CA LEU A 225 -2.08 -26.02 -13.92
C LEU A 225 -2.16 -26.70 -12.54
N ARG A 226 -3.00 -26.18 -11.64
CA ARG A 226 -3.23 -26.82 -10.33
C ARG A 226 -3.77 -28.24 -10.46
N ARG A 227 -4.76 -28.46 -11.33
CA ARG A 227 -5.34 -29.79 -11.58
C ARG A 227 -4.33 -30.75 -12.21
N ALA A 228 -3.51 -30.27 -13.14
CA ALA A 228 -2.47 -31.08 -13.76
C ALA A 228 -1.36 -31.51 -12.77
N GLN A 229 -1.09 -30.68 -11.76
CA GLN A 229 -0.10 -30.98 -10.71
C GLN A 229 -0.71 -31.67 -9.48
N GLN A 230 -2.02 -31.92 -9.48
CA GLN A 230 -2.72 -32.48 -8.33
C GLN A 230 -2.40 -33.97 -8.19
N THR A 231 -2.09 -34.41 -6.97
CA THR A 231 -1.92 -35.83 -6.67
C THR A 231 -3.28 -36.54 -6.71
N PRO A 232 -3.31 -37.85 -7.03
CA PRO A 232 -4.57 -38.61 -7.07
C PRO A 232 -5.32 -38.55 -5.74
N LEU A 233 -4.61 -38.66 -4.60
CA LEU A 233 -5.19 -38.52 -3.26
C LEU A 233 -5.85 -37.16 -3.04
N ALA A 234 -5.22 -36.07 -3.47
CA ALA A 234 -5.81 -34.74 -3.35
C ALA A 234 -7.01 -34.55 -4.29
N SER A 235 -7.00 -35.18 -5.47
CA SER A 235 -8.13 -35.19 -6.40
C SER A 235 -9.32 -35.94 -5.80
N ASP A 236 -9.09 -37.11 -5.18
CA ASP A 236 -10.16 -37.89 -4.57
C ASP A 236 -10.74 -37.21 -3.32
N ALA A 237 -9.91 -36.56 -2.51
CA ALA A 237 -10.38 -35.73 -1.41
C ALA A 237 -11.27 -34.56 -1.90
N GLU A 238 -10.89 -33.88 -2.99
CA GLU A 238 -11.72 -32.82 -3.59
C GLU A 238 -13.05 -33.38 -4.15
N ARG A 239 -13.02 -34.57 -4.76
CA ARG A 239 -14.25 -35.25 -5.23
C ARG A 239 -15.18 -35.59 -4.07
N GLU A 240 -14.65 -36.09 -2.96
CA GLU A 240 -15.45 -36.45 -1.79
C GLU A 240 -16.07 -35.20 -1.14
N GLN A 241 -15.29 -34.14 -0.95
CA GLN A 241 -15.82 -32.86 -0.47
C GLN A 241 -16.93 -32.32 -1.39
N ASN A 242 -16.77 -32.45 -2.71
CA ASN A 242 -17.82 -32.06 -3.66
C ASN A 242 -19.07 -32.93 -3.55
N ARG A 243 -18.95 -34.23 -3.23
CA ARG A 243 -20.09 -35.12 -2.97
C ARG A 243 -20.83 -34.71 -1.71
N GLU A 244 -20.11 -34.50 -0.60
CA GLU A 244 -20.67 -34.07 0.68
C GLU A 244 -21.39 -32.73 0.57
N GLN A 245 -20.78 -31.75 -0.13
CA GLN A 245 -21.42 -30.46 -0.39
C GLN A 245 -22.70 -30.62 -1.22
N ARG A 246 -22.68 -31.46 -2.27
CA ARG A 246 -23.88 -31.74 -3.07
C ARG A 246 -24.97 -32.43 -2.27
N GLN A 247 -24.61 -33.37 -1.38
CA GLN A 247 -25.57 -34.01 -0.48
C GLN A 247 -26.18 -32.99 0.47
N THR A 248 -25.35 -32.15 1.10
CA THR A 248 -25.80 -31.08 1.99
C THR A 248 -26.76 -30.12 1.29
N LEU A 249 -26.43 -29.72 0.06
CA LEU A 249 -27.30 -28.87 -0.77
C LEU A 249 -28.62 -29.58 -1.09
N ARG A 250 -28.62 -30.87 -1.43
CA ARG A 250 -29.84 -31.65 -1.68
C ARG A 250 -30.72 -31.77 -0.44
N HIS A 251 -30.12 -32.00 0.74
CA HIS A 251 -30.85 -32.11 2.00
C HIS A 251 -31.47 -30.79 2.45
N THR A 252 -30.85 -29.66 2.12
CA THR A 252 -31.37 -28.32 2.44
C THR A 252 -32.28 -27.75 1.35
N GLN A 253 -32.45 -28.45 0.22
CA GLN A 253 -33.23 -27.99 -0.91
C GLN A 253 -34.73 -28.11 -0.65
N THR A 254 -35.46 -27.01 -0.87
CA THR A 254 -36.93 -27.01 -0.79
C THR A 254 -37.55 -27.74 -1.98
N HIS A 255 -38.77 -28.26 -1.82
CA HIS A 255 -39.51 -28.92 -2.91
C HIS A 255 -39.66 -28.05 -4.17
N ALA A 256 -39.91 -26.74 -4.00
CA ALA A 256 -39.98 -25.81 -5.12
C ALA A 256 -38.64 -25.75 -5.90
N ALA A 257 -37.51 -25.65 -5.19
CA ALA A 257 -36.20 -25.65 -5.82
C ALA A 257 -35.85 -27.00 -6.48
N GLN A 258 -36.33 -28.12 -5.92
CA GLN A 258 -36.18 -29.44 -6.55
C GLN A 258 -36.95 -29.51 -7.88
N ASN A 259 -38.17 -28.98 -7.94
CA ASN A 259 -38.97 -28.96 -9.16
C ASN A 259 -38.30 -28.12 -10.26
N VAL A 260 -37.80 -26.92 -9.92
CA VAL A 260 -37.04 -26.08 -10.86
C VAL A 260 -35.79 -26.80 -11.37
N SER A 261 -35.06 -27.50 -10.49
CA SER A 261 -33.90 -28.28 -10.91
C SER A 261 -34.28 -29.40 -11.89
N ARG A 262 -35.36 -30.12 -11.60
CA ARG A 262 -35.86 -31.20 -12.48
C ARG A 262 -36.32 -30.68 -13.83
N GLU A 263 -36.98 -29.53 -13.86
CA GLU A 263 -37.42 -28.88 -15.09
C GLU A 263 -36.20 -28.45 -15.92
N SER A 264 -35.23 -27.76 -15.30
CA SER A 264 -33.97 -27.41 -15.97
C SER A 264 -33.19 -28.63 -16.48
N ASP A 265 -33.20 -29.75 -15.74
CA ASP A 265 -32.57 -30.99 -16.18
C ASP A 265 -33.30 -31.61 -17.38
N ARG A 266 -34.64 -31.53 -17.42
CA ARG A 266 -35.44 -31.97 -18.59
C ARG A 266 -35.13 -31.11 -19.81
N ASP A 267 -35.05 -29.80 -19.66
CA ASP A 267 -34.74 -28.88 -20.76
C ASP A 267 -33.34 -29.11 -21.31
N ARG A 268 -32.35 -29.28 -20.42
CA ARG A 268 -30.98 -29.65 -20.80
C ARG A 268 -30.94 -30.99 -21.53
N HIS A 269 -31.70 -31.98 -21.05
CA HIS A 269 -31.79 -33.28 -21.70
C HIS A 269 -32.48 -33.21 -23.06
N ALA A 270 -33.51 -32.38 -23.21
CA ALA A 270 -34.19 -32.15 -24.48
C ALA A 270 -33.26 -31.47 -25.49
N ALA A 271 -32.52 -30.43 -25.08
CA ALA A 271 -31.52 -29.76 -25.90
C ALA A 271 -30.39 -30.72 -26.31
N SER A 272 -29.83 -31.48 -25.36
CA SER A 272 -28.80 -32.49 -25.67
C SER A 272 -29.30 -33.57 -26.63
N ARG A 273 -30.59 -33.93 -26.60
CA ARG A 273 -31.17 -34.86 -27.58
C ARG A 273 -31.33 -34.23 -28.96
N ALA A 274 -31.64 -32.94 -29.04
CA ALA A 274 -31.77 -32.22 -30.31
C ALA A 274 -30.41 -32.06 -31.01
N ASP A 275 -29.34 -31.88 -30.24
CA ASP A 275 -27.97 -31.69 -30.75
C ASP A 275 -27.23 -33.01 -31.05
N ARG A 276 -27.81 -34.17 -30.68
CA ARG A 276 -27.18 -35.48 -30.88
C ARG A 276 -27.14 -35.86 -32.36
N SER A 277 -25.99 -36.37 -32.77
CA SER A 277 -25.83 -36.94 -34.10
C SER A 277 -26.55 -38.29 -34.22
N THR A 278 -26.93 -38.67 -35.45
CA THR A 278 -27.63 -39.94 -35.73
C THR A 278 -26.82 -41.16 -35.31
N THR A 279 -25.49 -41.09 -35.38
CA THR A 279 -24.57 -42.14 -34.93
C THR A 279 -24.63 -42.31 -33.41
N GLU A 280 -24.61 -41.22 -32.65
CA GLU A 280 -24.75 -41.26 -31.19
C GLU A 280 -26.12 -41.82 -30.76
N VAL A 281 -27.19 -41.43 -31.47
CA VAL A 281 -28.54 -41.97 -31.22
C VAL A 281 -28.59 -43.48 -31.46
N ASN A 282 -27.91 -43.99 -32.49
CA ASN A 282 -27.85 -45.41 -32.77
C ASN A 282 -27.03 -46.17 -31.71
N VAL A 283 -25.89 -45.64 -31.29
CA VAL A 283 -25.08 -46.23 -30.21
C VAL A 283 -25.87 -46.29 -28.90
N GLU A 284 -26.58 -45.21 -28.54
CA GLU A 284 -27.43 -45.19 -27.34
C GLU A 284 -28.58 -46.22 -27.45
N ARG A 285 -29.20 -46.37 -28.63
CA ARG A 285 -30.22 -47.39 -28.88
C ARG A 285 -29.66 -48.80 -28.73
N GLU A 286 -28.46 -49.08 -29.23
CA GLU A 286 -27.80 -50.37 -29.09
C GLU A 286 -27.42 -50.66 -27.63
N GLN A 287 -26.89 -49.67 -26.91
CA GLN A 287 -26.61 -49.78 -25.48
C GLN A 287 -27.90 -50.05 -24.69
N ASN A 288 -28.98 -49.33 -24.97
CA ASN A 288 -30.28 -49.55 -24.32
C ASN A 288 -30.86 -50.94 -24.64
N ARG A 289 -30.70 -51.42 -25.88
CA ARG A 289 -31.09 -52.80 -26.25
C ARG A 289 -30.27 -53.83 -25.49
N ALA A 290 -28.95 -53.67 -25.43
CA ALA A 290 -28.07 -54.56 -24.68
C ALA A 290 -28.44 -54.58 -23.19
N THR A 291 -28.67 -53.40 -22.58
CA THR A 291 -29.03 -53.30 -21.16
C THR A 291 -30.42 -53.90 -20.89
N SER A 292 -31.38 -53.71 -21.82
CA SER A 292 -32.71 -54.32 -21.73
C SER A 292 -32.71 -55.83 -21.95
N HIS A 293 -31.76 -56.37 -22.72
CA HIS A 293 -31.68 -57.81 -23.02
C HIS A 293 -31.02 -58.62 -21.89
N TYR A 294 -30.24 -57.97 -21.02
CA TYR A 294 -29.66 -58.57 -19.82
C TYR A 294 -30.41 -58.20 -18.51
N GLY A 295 -31.60 -57.59 -18.62
CA GLY A 295 -32.39 -57.14 -17.48
C GLY A 295 -33.37 -58.18 -16.93
N VAL A 296 -32.94 -58.87 -15.86
CA VAL A 296 -33.74 -59.58 -14.83
C VAL A 296 -34.49 -60.85 -15.31
N PRO A 297 -33.98 -62.07 -15.05
CA PRO A 297 -34.86 -63.23 -14.98
C PRO A 297 -35.87 -62.97 -13.85
N VAL A 298 -37.15 -62.87 -14.22
CA VAL A 298 -38.27 -62.93 -13.27
C VAL A 298 -38.15 -64.27 -12.56
N MET A 299 -37.59 -64.28 -11.36
CA MET A 299 -37.57 -65.45 -10.51
C MET A 299 -39.03 -65.82 -10.22
N PRO A 300 -39.51 -67.02 -10.57
CA PRO A 300 -40.85 -67.43 -10.22
C PRO A 300 -40.96 -67.40 -8.69
N SER A 301 -41.93 -66.64 -8.19
CA SER A 301 -42.26 -66.55 -6.78
C SER A 301 -42.46 -67.96 -6.20
N LEU A 302 -41.62 -68.33 -5.23
CA LEU A 302 -41.79 -69.52 -4.40
C LEU A 302 -43.02 -69.36 -3.50
N GLU A 303 -44.21 -69.48 -4.08
CA GLU A 303 -45.49 -69.55 -3.36
C GLU A 303 -46.22 -70.85 -3.68
N VAL A 304 -45.53 -72.00 -3.60
CA VAL A 304 -46.19 -73.32 -3.50
C VAL A 304 -45.38 -74.24 -2.58
N ALA A 305 -45.42 -73.99 -1.27
CA ALA A 305 -44.96 -74.95 -0.26
C ALA A 305 -45.69 -74.78 1.08
N ARG A 306 -47.03 -74.65 1.05
CA ARG A 306 -47.91 -74.87 2.21
C ARG A 306 -49.12 -75.68 1.79
N ARG A 307 -48.87 -76.95 1.47
CA ARG A 307 -49.84 -78.06 1.54
C ARG A 307 -49.05 -79.36 1.47
N ILE A 308 -48.64 -79.82 2.66
CA ILE A 308 -48.65 -81.19 3.19
C ILE A 308 -48.36 -81.02 4.69
#